data_AF-A0A832AMN1-F1
#
_entry.id   AF-A0A832AMN1-F1
#
_cell.length_a   1.000
_cell.length_b   1.000
_cell.length_c   1.000
_cell.angle_alpha   90.00
_cell.angle_beta   90.00
_cell.angle_gamma   90.00
#
_symmetry.space_group_name_H-M   'P 1'
#
loop_
_entity.id
_entity.type
_entity.pdbx_description
1 polymer ?
#
loop_
_entity_poly.entity_id
_entity_poly.type
_entity_poly.pdbx_seq_one_letter_code
_entity_poly.pdbx_strand_id
1 'polypeptide(L)' 'MSHGPWFDEFRREIASDHRELCEARRRRAGSSGWSFDHALKRTRVFYSDRFTGYARCGSITAEDLARLMRMVETLGTAD' A
#
# COMPACT_ATOMS: atom_id res chain seq x y z
N MET A 1 0.94 -1.45 -23.04
CA MET A 1 2.25 -1.81 -22.44
C MET A 1 1.97 -2.77 -21.31
N SER A 2 2.59 -3.96 -21.32
CA SER A 2 2.47 -4.90 -20.21
C SER A 2 3.35 -4.41 -19.06
N HIS A 3 2.81 -4.34 -17.85
CA HIS A 3 3.62 -4.07 -16.67
C HIS A 3 4.52 -5.29 -16.35
N GLY A 4 5.63 -5.05 -15.65
CA GLY A 4 6.48 -6.14 -15.15
C GLY A 4 5.79 -6.95 -14.04
N PRO A 5 6.26 -8.18 -13.76
CA PRO A 5 5.63 -9.07 -12.78
C PRO A 5 5.51 -8.45 -11.37
N TRP A 6 6.51 -7.66 -10.98
CA TRP A 6 6.55 -6.97 -9.69
C TRP A 6 5.47 -5.90 -9.52
N PHE A 7 5.13 -5.16 -10.58
CA PHE A 7 4.06 -4.17 -10.51
C PHE A 7 2.73 -4.84 -10.18
N ASP A 8 2.40 -5.94 -10.87
CA ASP A 8 1.13 -6.64 -10.63
C ASP A 8 1.08 -7.32 -9.26
N GLU A 9 2.21 -7.83 -8.77
CA GLU A 9 2.32 -8.34 -7.41
C GLU A 9 2.04 -7.24 -6.39
N PHE A 10 2.74 -6.11 -6.47
CA PHE A 10 2.51 -4.98 -5.56
C PHE A 10 1.10 -4.41 -5.66
N ARG A 11 0.54 -4.33 -6.86
CA ARG A 11 -0.84 -3.89 -7.07
C ARG A 11 -1.84 -4.79 -6.33
N ARG A 12 -1.62 -6.11 -6.33
CA ARG A 12 -2.46 -7.07 -5.59
C ARG A 12 -2.28 -6.95 -4.08
N GLU A 13 -1.04 -6.79 -3.61
CA GLU A 13 -0.75 -6.59 -2.19
C GLU A 13 -1.41 -5.31 -1.65
N ILE A 14 -1.23 -4.16 -2.32
CA ILE A 14 -1.85 -2.89 -1.92
C ILE A 14 -3.38 -3.04 -1.83
N ALA A 15 -3.99 -3.71 -2.82
CA ALA A 15 -5.43 -3.93 -2.82
C ALA A 15 -5.90 -4.83 -1.66
N SER A 16 -5.09 -5.81 -1.26
CA SER A 16 -5.39 -6.65 -0.08
C SER A 16 -5.29 -5.82 1.20
N ASP A 17 -4.18 -5.10 1.39
CA ASP A 17 -3.95 -4.29 2.58
C ASP A 17 -4.99 -3.17 2.71
N HIS A 18 -5.42 -2.57 1.60
CA HIS A 18 -6.53 -1.60 1.60
C HIS A 18 -7.78 -2.21 2.23
N ARG A 19 -8.21 -3.38 1.76
CA ARG A 19 -9.41 -4.07 2.29
C ARG A 19 -9.23 -4.41 3.76
N GLU A 20 -8.09 -4.96 4.14
CA GLU A 20 -7.79 -5.32 5.53
C GLU A 20 -7.79 -4.10 6.46
N LEU A 21 -7.22 -2.97 6.03
CA LEU A 21 -7.25 -1.70 6.78
C LEU A 21 -8.68 -1.20 6.94
N CYS A 22 -9.49 -1.20 5.88
CA CYS A 22 -10.89 -0.79 5.91
C CYS A 22 -11.76 -1.72 6.79
N GLU A 23 -11.50 -3.02 6.78
CA GLU A 23 -12.14 -3.98 7.68
C GLU A 23 -11.70 -3.79 9.13
N ALA A 24 -10.41 -3.61 9.39
CA ALA A 24 -9.88 -3.38 10.72
C ALA A 24 -10.44 -2.08 11.32
N ARG A 25 -10.55 -1.02 10.53
CA ARG A 25 -11.18 0.25 10.94
C ARG A 25 -12.61 0.04 11.43
N ARG A 26 -13.39 -0.79 10.73
CA ARG A 26 -14.77 -1.12 11.10
C ARG A 26 -14.84 -2.01 12.33
N ARG A 27 -14.07 -3.11 12.35
CA ARG A 27 -14.13 -4.14 13.41
C ARG A 27 -13.53 -3.69 14.74
N ARG A 28 -12.53 -2.81 14.70
CA ARG A 28 -11.77 -2.36 15.87
C ARG A 28 -12.14 -0.93 16.31
N ALA A 29 -13.22 -0.38 15.75
CA ALA A 29 -13.74 0.91 16.18
C ALA A 29 -14.03 0.88 17.69
N GLY A 30 -13.42 1.80 18.45
CA GLY A 30 -13.59 1.88 19.90
C GLY A 30 -12.74 0.90 20.74
N SER A 31 -11.88 0.08 20.13
CA SER A 31 -10.97 -0.79 20.88
C SER A 31 -9.84 0.02 21.51
N SER A 32 -9.65 -0.10 22.83
CA SER A 32 -8.47 0.44 23.52
C SER A 32 -7.22 -0.34 23.09
N GLY A 33 -6.25 0.33 22.47
CA GLY A 33 -4.95 -0.27 22.11
C GLY A 33 -4.70 -0.47 20.61
N TRP A 34 -5.64 -0.11 19.74
CA TRP A 34 -5.43 -0.10 18.30
C TRP A 34 -5.76 1.27 17.69
N SER A 35 -4.88 1.75 16.80
CA SER A 35 -5.05 3.02 16.09
C SER A 35 -4.99 2.77 14.59
N PHE A 36 -6.06 3.16 13.90
CA PHE A 36 -6.14 3.11 12.44
C PHE A 36 -5.06 3.97 11.79
N ASP A 37 -4.88 5.20 12.28
CA ASP A 37 -3.88 6.13 11.72
C ASP A 37 -2.45 5.60 11.86
N HIS A 38 -2.16 4.96 12.99
CA HIS A 38 -0.85 4.33 13.21
C HIS A 38 -0.64 3.14 12.26
N ALA A 39 -1.66 2.28 12.08
CA ALA A 39 -1.61 1.17 11.13
C ALA A 39 -1.40 1.68 9.70
N LEU A 40 -2.20 2.66 9.26
CA LEU A 40 -2.12 3.28 7.95
C LEU A 40 -0.74 3.89 7.69
N LYS A 41 -0.21 4.66 8.66
CA LYS A 41 1.13 5.25 8.56
C LYS A 41 2.20 4.18 8.38
N ARG A 42 2.16 3.11 9.16
CA ARG A 42 3.12 2.00 9.06
C ARG A 42 3.05 1.30 7.71
N THR A 43 1.86 1.01 7.19
CA THR A 43 1.69 0.38 5.88
C THR A 43 2.22 1.27 4.77
N ARG A 44 1.97 2.59 4.82
CA ARG A 44 2.51 3.54 3.82
C ARG A 44 4.03 3.59 3.82
N VAL A 45 4.66 3.63 5.00
CA VAL A 45 6.14 3.63 5.12
C VAL A 45 6.72 2.33 4.55
N PHE A 46 6.13 1.18 4.89
CA PHE A 46 6.56 -0.12 4.36
C PHE A 46 6.62 -0.14 2.82
N TYR A 47 5.55 0.31 2.15
CA TYR A 47 5.52 0.35 0.69
C TYR A 47 6.46 1.38 0.09
N SER A 48 6.57 2.57 0.70
CA SER A 48 7.52 3.61 0.25
C SER A 48 8.95 3.09 0.22
N ASP A 49 9.39 2.43 1.29
CA ASP A 49 10.73 1.86 1.39
C ASP A 49 10.92 0.71 0.40
N ARG A 50 9.94 -0.20 0.32
CA ARG A 50 9.98 -1.36 -0.59
C ARG A 50 10.05 -0.92 -2.05
N PHE A 51 9.15 -0.06 -2.51
CA PHE A 51 9.11 0.37 -3.91
C PHE A 51 10.35 1.17 -4.30
N THR A 52 10.87 2.00 -3.40
CA THR A 52 12.14 2.71 -3.63
C THR A 52 13.28 1.73 -3.86
N GLY A 53 13.35 0.64 -3.09
CA GLY A 53 14.34 -0.43 -3.28
C GLY A 53 14.22 -1.11 -4.65
N TYR A 54 12.99 -1.46 -5.06
CA TYR A 54 12.74 -2.14 -6.33
C TYR A 54 12.96 -1.24 -7.54
N ALA A 55 12.66 0.05 -7.43
CA ALA A 55 12.98 1.03 -8.46
C ALA A 55 14.49 1.20 -8.62
N ARG A 56 15.25 1.25 -7.51
CA ARG A 56 16.72 1.37 -7.52
C ARG A 56 17.41 0.19 -8.19
N CYS A 57 16.89 -1.04 -8.04
CA CYS A 57 17.44 -2.22 -8.71
C CYS A 57 16.84 -2.49 -10.10
N GLY A 58 16.00 -1.59 -10.62
CA GLY A 58 15.40 -1.71 -11.96
C GLY A 58 14.31 -2.77 -12.09
N SER A 59 13.76 -3.28 -10.97
CA SER A 59 12.69 -4.29 -10.98
C SER A 59 11.31 -3.70 -11.31
N ILE A 60 11.15 -2.38 -11.12
CA ILE A 60 10.00 -1.60 -11.57
C ILE A 60 10.49 -0.29 -12.19
N THR A 61 9.72 0.26 -13.13
CA THR A 61 10.06 1.55 -13.75
C THR A 61 9.72 2.73 -12.83
N ALA A 62 10.22 3.93 -13.16
CA ALA A 62 9.81 5.15 -12.46
C ALA A 62 8.31 5.45 -12.60
N GLU A 63 7.71 5.07 -13.74
CA GLU A 63 6.27 5.19 -13.96
C GLU A 63 5.49 4.22 -13.07
N ASP A 64 5.94 2.97 -12.96
CA ASP A 64 5.37 1.98 -12.06
C ASP A 64 5.43 2.44 -10.61
N LEU A 65 6.59 2.95 -10.17
CA LEU A 65 6.76 3.54 -8.84
C LEU A 65 5.74 4.65 -8.58
N ALA A 66 5.60 5.60 -9.50
CA ALA A 66 4.65 6.70 -9.35
C ALA A 66 3.20 6.22 -9.29
N ARG A 67 2.84 5.21 -10.09
CA ARG A 67 1.50 4.58 -10.07
C ARG A 67 1.23 3.88 -8.75
N LEU A 68 2.17 3.06 -8.27
CA LEU A 68 2.05 2.32 -7.02
C LEU A 68 1.96 3.27 -5.80
N MET A 69 2.77 4.34 -5.78
CA MET A 69 2.72 5.33 -4.70
C MET A 69 1.36 6.05 -4.62
N ARG A 70 0.74 6.39 -5.76
CA ARG A 70 -0.63 6.94 -5.75
C ARG A 70 -1.66 5.97 -5.16
N MET A 71 -1.51 4.66 -5.39
CA MET A 71 -2.39 3.67 -4.78
C MET A 71 -2.16 3.54 -3.26
N VAL A 72 -0.92 3.72 -2.79
CA VAL A 72 -0.58 3.75 -1.36
C VAL A 72 -1.17 4.99 -0.67
N GLU A 73 -1.24 6.12 -1.36
CA GLU A 73 -1.87 7.34 -0.86
C GLU A 73 -3.38 7.15 -0.59
N THR A 74 -4.07 6.33 -1.38
CA THR A 74 -5.50 6.04 -1.20
C THR A 74 -5.79 4.87 -0.25
N LEU A 75 -4.77 4.32 0.44
CA LEU A 75 -5.01 3.28 1.45
C LEU A 75 -5.95 3.77 2.55
N GLY A 76 -6.96 2.96 2.87
CA GLY A 76 -7.84 3.20 4.01
C GLY A 76 -8.86 4.34 3.83
N THR A 77 -8.94 4.93 2.63
CA THR A 77 -10.06 5.81 2.25
C THR A 77 -11.29 4.97 1.91
N ALA A 78 -12.49 5.54 2.06
CA ALA A 78 -13.67 4.91 1.44
C ALA A 78 -13.52 5.05 -0.08
N ASP A 79 -13.78 3.98 -0.82
CA ASP A 79 -13.86 3.99 -2.29
C ASP A 79 -14.88 5.02 -2.79
#